data_AF-A0A0D6RAH8-F1
#
_entry.id   AF-A0A0D6RAH8-F1
#
_cell.length_a   1.000
_cell.length_b   1.000
_cell.length_c   1.000
_cell.angle_alpha   90.00
_cell.angle_beta   90.00
_cell.angle_gamma   90.00
#
_symmetry.space_group_name_H-M   'P 1'
#
loop_
_entity.id
_entity.type
_entity.pdbx_description
1 polymer ?
#
loop_
_entity_poly.entity_id
_entity_poly.type
_entity_poly.pdbx_seq_one_letter_code
_entity_poly.pdbx_strand_id
1 'polypeptide(L)'
;MESERLVRNELWCGLGLLSLQTAAFFRLTFWELSWDIMEPICFYVTSSYFILAYAFFLKTSKEPTFEGFFAARFKIKQRKVIKKRNFNIERYRELQRMCRPDFGTRV
;
A
#
# COMPACT_ATOMS: atom_id res chain seq x y z
N MET A 1 1.07 -1.03 17.10
CA MET A 1 2.53 -1.31 17.09
C MET A 1 3.00 -2.05 15.84
N GLU A 2 2.22 -2.98 15.25
CA GLU A 2 2.62 -3.67 14.00
C GLU A 2 2.63 -2.74 12.78
N SER A 3 1.68 -1.80 12.67
CA SER A 3 1.60 -0.82 11.58
C SER A 3 2.85 0.05 11.46
N GLU A 4 3.34 0.58 12.59
CA GLU A 4 4.58 1.37 12.70
C GLU A 4 5.81 0.63 12.17
N ARG A 5 5.90 -0.68 12.42
CA ARG A 5 7.03 -1.51 11.99
C ARG A 5 7.00 -1.74 10.47
N LEU A 6 5.81 -1.93 9.89
CA LEU A 6 5.63 -2.08 8.45
C LEU A 6 6.00 -0.80 7.70
N VAL A 7 5.50 0.35 8.18
CA VAL A 7 5.82 1.66 7.59
C VAL A 7 7.31 1.94 7.67
N ARG A 8 7.95 1.66 8.82
CA ARG A 8 9.39 1.82 8.97
C ARG A 8 10.17 0.91 8.03
N ASN A 9 9.76 -0.34 7.86
CA ASN A 9 10.42 -1.27 6.94
C ASN A 9 10.27 -0.83 5.47
N GLU A 10 9.12 -0.27 5.10
CA GLU A 10 8.88 0.28 3.76
C GLU A 10 9.72 1.53 3.50
N LEU A 11 9.89 2.39 4.50
CA LEU A 11 10.83 3.52 4.45
C LEU A 11 12.28 3.06 4.27
N TRP A 12 12.71 2.06 5.05
CA TRP A 12 14.07 1.49 4.96
C TRP A 12 14.31 0.82 3.60
N CYS A 13 13.30 0.13 3.05
CA CYS A 13 13.38 -0.43 1.71
C CYS A 13 13.51 0.66 0.64
N GLY A 14 12.73 1.75 0.76
CA GLY A 14 12.85 2.92 -0.12
C GLY A 14 14.23 3.58 -0.03
N LEU A 15 14.77 3.74 1.18
CA LEU A 15 16.12 4.28 1.42
C LEU A 15 17.20 3.40 0.77
N GLY A 16 17.09 2.08 0.90
CA GLY A 16 18.01 1.12 0.28
C GLY A 16 17.95 1.18 -1.25
N LEU A 17 16.76 1.27 -1.83
CA LEU A 17 16.57 1.42 -3.27
C LEU A 17 17.20 2.70 -3.82
N LEU A 18 16.97 3.85 -3.16
CA LEU A 18 17.57 5.13 -3.55
C LEU A 18 19.10 5.10 -3.43
N SER A 19 19.63 4.46 -2.39
CA SER A 19 21.08 4.31 -2.19
C SER A 19 21.69 3.43 -3.28
N LEU A 20 21.05 2.30 -3.60
CA LEU A 20 21.50 1.39 -4.67
C LEU A 20 21.43 2.06 -6.05
N GLN A 21 20.35 2.79 -6.33
CA GLN A 21 20.19 3.56 -7.56
C GLN A 21 21.28 4.62 -7.71
N THR A 22 21.57 5.37 -6.63
CA THR A 22 22.63 6.39 -6.64
C THR A 22 24.00 5.76 -6.88
N ALA A 23 24.31 4.64 -6.22
CA ALA A 23 25.55 3.90 -6.45
C ALA A 23 25.64 3.34 -7.88
N ALA A 24 24.53 2.86 -8.43
CA ALA A 24 24.46 2.38 -9.82
C ALA A 24 24.73 3.52 -10.80
N PHE A 25 24.07 4.68 -10.66
CA PHE A 25 24.32 5.84 -11.51
C PHE A 25 25.77 6.34 -11.41
N PHE A 26 26.31 6.40 -10.19
CA PHE A 26 27.70 6.76 -9.98
C PHE A 26 28.63 5.79 -10.71
N ARG A 27 28.42 4.48 -10.55
CA ARG A 27 29.21 3.47 -11.25
C ARG A 27 29.06 3.55 -12.78
N LEU A 28 27.84 3.72 -13.29
CA LEU A 28 27.58 3.86 -14.73
C LEU A 28 28.28 5.08 -15.34
N THR A 29 28.23 6.22 -14.64
CA THR A 29 28.82 7.49 -15.10
C THR A 29 30.35 7.43 -15.17
N PHE A 30 30.99 6.70 -14.26
CA PHE A 30 32.45 6.61 -14.20
C PHE A 30 33.06 5.44 -14.96
N TRP A 31 32.31 4.36 -15.21
CA TRP A 31 32.90 3.11 -15.72
C TRP A 31 32.62 2.84 -17.19
N GLU A 32 31.40 3.12 -17.68
CA GLU A 32 30.95 2.60 -18.97
C GLU A 32 30.28 3.66 -19.87
N LEU A 33 29.55 4.62 -19.29
CA LEU A 33 28.77 5.61 -20.04
C LEU A 33 29.19 7.02 -19.64
N SER A 34 29.67 7.82 -20.61
CA SER A 34 29.87 9.25 -20.41
C SER A 34 28.58 9.94 -19.91
N TRP A 35 28.77 11.07 -19.22
CA TRP A 35 27.71 11.90 -18.65
C TRP A 35 26.58 12.26 -19.65
N ASP A 36 26.90 12.36 -20.94
CA ASP A 36 25.96 12.65 -22.04
C ASP A 36 24.78 11.64 -22.15
N ILE A 37 25.04 10.36 -21.86
CA ILE A 37 23.98 9.33 -21.91
C ILE A 37 23.17 9.30 -20.60
N MET A 38 23.78 9.74 -19.49
CA MET A 38 23.15 9.77 -18.18
C MET A 38 22.17 10.92 -17.99
N GLU A 39 22.35 12.03 -18.71
CA GLU A 39 21.49 13.21 -18.67
C GLU A 39 20.00 12.90 -18.95
N PRO A 40 19.62 12.27 -20.09
CA PRO A 40 18.22 11.95 -20.34
C PRO A 40 17.67 10.90 -19.37
N ILE A 41 18.49 9.94 -18.94
CA ILE A 41 18.06 8.87 -18.02
C ILE A 41 17.72 9.47 -16.64
N CYS A 42 18.57 10.34 -16.11
CA CYS A 42 18.35 11.00 -14.83
C CYS A 42 17.07 11.85 -14.87
N PHE A 43 16.82 12.53 -15.99
CA PHE A 43 15.61 13.33 -16.20
C PHE A 43 14.33 12.46 -16.13
N TYR A 44 14.28 11.36 -16.87
CA TYR A 44 13.11 10.46 -16.86
C TYR A 44 12.90 9.80 -15.51
N VAL A 45 13.99 9.39 -14.84
CA VAL A 45 13.90 8.74 -13.53
C VAL A 45 13.38 9.71 -12.49
N THR A 46 13.90 10.94 -12.43
CA THR A 46 13.41 11.97 -11.51
C THR A 46 11.95 12.34 -11.80
N SER A 47 11.58 12.45 -13.07
CA SER A 47 10.19 12.67 -13.49
C SER A 47 9.27 11.54 -13.01
N SER A 48 9.73 10.28 -13.13
CA SER A 48 8.98 9.11 -12.64
C SER A 48 8.82 9.13 -11.11
N TYR A 49 9.85 9.53 -10.36
CA TYR A 49 9.75 9.73 -8.91
C TYR A 49 8.70 10.76 -8.55
N PHE A 50 8.66 11.90 -9.25
CA PHE A 50 7.66 12.93 -9.06
C PHE A 50 6.24 12.43 -9.36
N ILE A 51 6.06 11.71 -10.48
CA ILE A 51 4.77 11.11 -10.86
C ILE A 51 4.31 10.11 -9.80
N LEU A 52 5.20 9.23 -9.34
CA LEU A 52 4.89 8.24 -8.31
C LEU A 52 4.59 8.88 -6.96
N ALA A 53 5.35 9.90 -6.57
CA ALA A 53 5.10 10.66 -5.35
C ALA A 53 3.76 11.39 -5.41
N TYR A 54 3.42 12.00 -6.56
CA TYR A 54 2.14 12.67 -6.77
C TYR A 54 0.98 11.67 -6.83
N ALA A 55 1.15 10.53 -7.49
CA ALA A 55 0.16 9.45 -7.51
C ALA A 55 -0.04 8.85 -6.12
N PHE A 56 1.03 8.68 -5.35
CA PHE A 56 0.98 8.25 -3.96
C PHE A 56 0.27 9.29 -3.09
N PHE A 57 0.57 10.57 -3.28
CA PHE A 57 -0.13 11.66 -2.61
C PHE A 57 -1.62 11.63 -2.97
N LEU A 58 -2.02 11.58 -4.25
CA LEU A 58 -3.43 11.46 -4.64
C LEU A 58 -4.11 10.22 -4.08
N LYS A 59 -3.41 9.10 -4.00
CA LYS A 59 -3.91 7.84 -3.44
C LYS A 59 -4.07 7.89 -1.92
N THR A 60 -3.18 8.59 -1.22
CA THR A 60 -3.17 8.75 0.24
C THR A 60 -4.04 9.93 0.70
N SER A 61 -4.25 10.94 -0.15
CA SER A 61 -4.94 12.20 0.16
C SER A 61 -6.45 12.18 -0.08
N LYS A 62 -7.04 11.06 -0.50
CA LYS A 62 -8.51 10.94 -0.63
C LYS A 62 -9.24 10.45 0.63
N GLU A 63 -8.53 10.16 1.71
CA GLU A 63 -8.98 10.15 3.11
C GLU A 63 -7.85 9.51 3.95
N PRO A 64 -7.27 10.22 4.94
CA PRO A 64 -6.26 9.69 5.83
C PRO A 64 -6.91 8.79 6.90
N THR A 65 -7.54 7.71 6.48
CA THR A 65 -7.92 6.63 7.38
C THR A 65 -7.31 5.36 6.82
N PHE A 66 -6.19 4.97 7.44
CA PHE A 66 -5.59 3.63 7.34
C PHE A 66 -6.66 2.53 7.45
N GLU A 67 -7.75 2.80 8.18
CA GLU A 67 -8.94 1.95 8.25
C GLU A 67 -9.62 1.71 6.90
N GLY A 68 -9.77 2.67 5.99
CA GLY A 68 -10.54 2.49 4.75
C GLY A 68 -9.86 1.53 3.77
N PHE A 69 -8.56 1.74 3.52
CA PHE A 69 -7.78 0.88 2.62
C PHE A 69 -7.55 -0.50 3.25
N PHE A 70 -7.25 -0.56 4.55
CA PHE A 70 -7.07 -1.83 5.25
C PHE A 70 -8.39 -2.58 5.37
N ALA A 71 -9.50 -1.93 5.72
CA ALA A 71 -10.84 -2.55 5.76
C ALA A 71 -11.28 -3.00 4.37
N ALA A 72 -11.03 -2.25 3.30
CA ALA A 72 -11.34 -2.68 1.94
C ALA A 72 -10.54 -3.96 1.57
N ARG A 73 -9.23 -3.96 1.85
CA ARG A 73 -8.36 -5.12 1.57
C ARG A 73 -8.69 -6.31 2.46
N PHE A 74 -9.02 -6.06 3.74
CA PHE A 74 -9.43 -7.06 4.71
C PHE A 74 -10.77 -7.67 4.34
N LYS A 75 -11.74 -6.88 3.88
CA LYS A 75 -13.05 -7.34 3.39
C LYS A 75 -12.90 -8.21 2.14
N ILE A 76 -11.97 -7.88 1.24
CA ILE A 76 -11.64 -8.73 0.08
C ILE A 76 -11.00 -10.05 0.53
N LYS A 77 -10.07 -10.01 1.49
CA LYS A 77 -9.39 -11.21 2.00
C LYS A 77 -10.32 -12.11 2.82
N GLN A 78 -11.16 -11.54 3.68
CA GLN A 78 -12.24 -12.24 4.38
C GLN A 78 -13.21 -12.88 3.39
N ARG A 79 -13.66 -12.16 2.35
CA ARG A 79 -14.53 -12.74 1.31
C ARG A 79 -13.88 -13.95 0.63
N LYS A 80 -12.57 -13.89 0.35
CA LYS A 80 -11.82 -15.03 -0.19
C LYS A 80 -11.76 -16.21 0.78
N VAL A 81 -11.52 -15.97 2.08
CA VAL A 81 -11.47 -17.03 3.10
C VAL A 81 -12.84 -17.65 3.36
N ILE A 82 -13.90 -16.84 3.44
CA ILE A 82 -15.28 -17.29 3.62
C ILE A 82 -15.73 -18.16 2.43
N LYS A 83 -15.41 -17.74 1.20
CA LYS A 83 -15.62 -18.58 0.00
C LYS A 83 -14.83 -19.88 0.06
N LYS A 84 -13.55 -19.84 0.47
CA LYS A 84 -12.72 -21.06 0.59
C LYS A 84 -13.22 -22.05 1.63
N ARG A 85 -13.81 -21.57 2.73
CA ARG A 85 -14.36 -22.44 3.79
C ARG A 85 -15.84 -22.77 3.62
N ASN A 86 -16.48 -22.37 2.51
CA ASN A 86 -17.94 -22.49 2.30
C ASN A 86 -18.73 -22.03 3.54
N PHE A 87 -18.24 -20.99 4.21
CA PHE A 87 -18.82 -20.56 5.47
C PHE A 87 -20.16 -19.86 5.16
N ASN A 88 -21.26 -20.48 5.58
CA ASN A 88 -22.60 -20.03 5.23
C ASN A 88 -22.96 -18.75 6.02
N ILE A 89 -22.73 -17.60 5.37
CA ILE A 89 -22.95 -16.27 5.96
C ILE A 89 -24.41 -16.09 6.39
N GLU A 90 -25.37 -16.72 5.72
CA GLU A 90 -26.80 -16.63 6.06
C GLU A 90 -27.08 -17.21 7.44
N ARG A 91 -26.58 -18.43 7.71
CA ARG A 91 -26.78 -19.08 9.02
C ARG A 91 -26.10 -18.33 10.17
N TYR A 92 -24.96 -17.69 9.90
CA TYR A 92 -24.31 -16.81 10.88
C TYR A 92 -25.15 -15.55 11.17
N ARG A 93 -25.75 -14.96 10.13
CA ARG A 93 -26.59 -13.77 10.27
C ARG A 93 -27.92 -14.07 10.99
N GLU A 94 -28.49 -15.26 10.78
CA GLU A 94 -29.64 -15.76 11.55
C GLU A 94 -29.30 -15.94 13.02
N LEU A 95 -28.21 -16.64 13.34
CA LEU A 95 -27.77 -16.82 14.73
C LEU A 95 -27.44 -15.48 15.40
N GLN A 96 -26.83 -14.54 14.67
CA GLN A 96 -26.55 -13.19 15.18
C GLN A 96 -27.83 -12.41 15.49
N ARG A 97 -28.89 -12.56 14.69
CA ARG A 97 -30.20 -11.95 14.96
C ARG A 97 -30.88 -12.57 16.17
N MET A 98 -30.74 -13.88 16.37
CA MET A 98 -31.32 -14.56 17.54
C MET A 98 -30.57 -14.22 18.84
N CYS A 99 -29.25 -13.97 18.78
CA CYS A 99 -28.42 -13.72 19.96
C CYS A 99 -28.23 -12.23 20.32
N ARG A 100 -28.61 -11.28 19.47
CA ARG A 100 -28.59 -9.85 19.83
C ARG A 100 -29.95 -9.45 20.40
N PRO A 101 -30.08 -9.19 21.72
CA PRO A 101 -31.23 -8.45 22.20
C PRO A 101 -31.23 -7.07 21.52
N ASP A 102 -32.37 -6.70 20.97
CA ASP A 102 -32.65 -5.42 20.34
C ASP A 102 -32.33 -4.28 21.32
N PHE A 103 -31.11 -3.74 21.27
CA PHE A 103 -30.81 -2.46 21.88
C PHE A 103 -31.31 -1.36 20.95
N GLY A 104 -32.62 -1.13 21.04
CA GLY A 104 -33.21 0.19 20.96
C GLY A 104 -33.12 0.88 19.61
N THR A 105 -34.00 0.46 18.71
CA THR A 105 -34.63 1.42 17.79
C THR A 105 -35.45 2.40 18.65
N ARG A 106 -34.94 3.61 18.90
CA ARG A 106 -35.79 4.76 19.24
C ARG A 106 -35.37 5.97 18.43
N VAL A 107 -36.34 6.36 17.60
CA VAL A 107 -36.59 7.62 16.87
C VAL A 107 -35.82 8.82 17.41
#